data_AF-A0A947FUW2-F1
#
_entry.id   AF-A0A947FUW2-F1
#
_cell.length_a   1.000
_cell.length_b   1.000
_cell.length_c   1.000
_cell.angle_alpha   90.00
_cell.angle_beta   90.00
_cell.angle_gamma   90.00
#
_symmetry.space_group_name_H-M   'P 1'
#
loop_
_entity.id
_entity.type
_entity.pdbx_description
1 polymer ?
#
loop_
_entity_poly.entity_id
_entity_poly.type
_entity_poly.pdbx_seq_one_letter_code
_entity_poly.pdbx_strand_id
1 'polypeptide(L)' 'MSWPVEKILEEAFKLDPKDRALVVAELSHPDANATPEEVEAAWREEIARRLRSIEDGTAEMVDGHEVSQRIRAEYKS' A
#
# COMPACT_ATOMS: atom_id res chain seq x y z
N MET A 1 -22.60 -9.64 -16.79
CA MET A 1 -23.57 -9.42 -15.69
C MET A 1 -22.82 -8.79 -14.53
N SER A 2 -23.31 -7.69 -13.98
CA SER A 2 -22.71 -7.08 -12.78
C SER A 2 -23.23 -7.79 -11.53
N TRP A 3 -22.35 -8.06 -10.57
CA TRP A 3 -22.73 -8.61 -9.26
C TRP A 3 -23.00 -7.46 -8.28
N PRO A 4 -24.04 -7.54 -7.43
CA PRO A 4 -24.21 -6.61 -6.32
C PRO A 4 -23.01 -6.64 -5.37
N VAL A 5 -22.59 -5.48 -4.88
CA VAL A 5 -21.42 -5.35 -3.97
C VAL A 5 -21.65 -6.16 -2.71
N GLU A 6 -22.87 -6.18 -2.19
CA GLU A 6 -23.25 -6.94 -0.99
C GLU A 6 -22.99 -8.44 -1.18
N LYS A 7 -23.25 -8.96 -2.39
CA LYS A 7 -23.00 -10.37 -2.71
C LYS A 7 -21.50 -10.68 -2.80
N ILE A 8 -20.71 -9.75 -3.34
CA ILE A 8 -19.25 -9.90 -3.40
C ILE A 8 -18.66 -9.96 -1.99
N LEU A 9 -19.11 -9.06 -1.11
CA LEU A 9 -18.69 -9.04 0.29
C LEU A 9 -19.12 -10.31 1.02
N GLU A 10 -20.36 -10.76 0.83
CA GLU A 10 -20.88 -11.98 1.44
C GLU A 10 -20.02 -13.21 1.08
N GLU A 11 -19.66 -13.36 -0.20
CA GLU A 11 -18.81 -14.46 -0.65
C GLU A 11 -17.35 -14.29 -0.16
N ALA A 12 -16.80 -13.08 -0.15
CA ALA A 12 -15.45 -12.82 0.34
C ALA A 12 -15.31 -13.13 1.85
N PHE A 13 -16.37 -12.92 2.64
CA PHE A 13 -16.37 -13.27 4.07
C PHE A 13 -16.43 -14.78 4.33
N LYS A 14 -16.93 -15.58 3.37
CA LYS A 14 -16.94 -17.05 3.46
C LYS A 14 -15.57 -17.68 3.19
N LEU A 15 -14.64 -16.94 2.59
CA LEU A 15 -13.29 -17.41 2.31
C LEU A 15 -12.49 -17.63 3.60
N ASP A 16 -11.57 -18.57 3.56
CA ASP A 16 -10.57 -18.72 4.61
C ASP A 16 -9.64 -17.49 4.67
N PRO A 17 -8.89 -17.30 5.79
CA PRO A 17 -8.07 -16.11 5.96
C PRO A 17 -7.04 -15.87 4.87
N LYS A 18 -6.47 -16.92 4.27
CA LYS A 18 -5.44 -16.81 3.23
C LYS A 18 -6.05 -16.33 1.92
N ASP A 19 -7.16 -16.95 1.50
CA ASP A 19 -7.84 -16.58 0.26
C ASP A 19 -8.49 -15.20 0.37
N ARG A 20 -9.02 -14.85 1.54
CA ARG A 20 -9.52 -13.50 1.81
C ARG A 20 -8.42 -12.43 1.75
N ALA A 21 -7.22 -12.74 2.23
CA ALA A 21 -6.08 -11.82 2.14
C ALA A 21 -5.66 -11.57 0.69
N LEU A 22 -5.71 -12.60 -0.17
CA LEU A 22 -5.46 -12.46 -1.60
C LEU A 22 -6.49 -11.52 -2.26
N VAL A 23 -7.79 -11.71 -1.97
CA VAL A 23 -8.85 -10.82 -2.49
C VAL A 23 -8.59 -9.37 -2.10
N VAL A 24 -8.21 -9.12 -0.85
CA VAL A 24 -7.86 -7.76 -0.39
C VAL A 24 -6.68 -7.21 -1.17
N ALA A 25 -5.61 -7.98 -1.36
CA ALA A 25 -4.42 -7.54 -2.08
C ALA A 25 -4.71 -7.16 -3.54
N GLU A 26 -5.49 -7.99 -4.24
CA GLU A 26 -5.88 -7.75 -5.63
C GLU A 26 -6.82 -6.55 -5.77
N LEU A 27 -7.75 -6.36 -4.83
CA LEU A 27 -8.67 -5.21 -4.84
C LEU A 27 -8.04 -3.92 -4.31
N SER A 28 -6.95 -4.01 -3.57
CA SER A 28 -6.19 -2.86 -3.06
C SER A 28 -5.13 -2.37 -4.05
N HIS A 29 -5.04 -2.97 -5.23
CA HIS A 29 -4.10 -2.52 -6.25
C HIS A 29 -4.38 -1.04 -6.62
N PRO A 30 -3.36 -0.19 -6.68
CA PRO A 30 -3.54 1.23 -6.97
C PRO A 30 -4.24 1.41 -8.31
N ASP A 31 -5.21 2.35 -8.28
CA ASP A 31 -6.13 2.79 -9.32
C ASP A 31 -6.06 2.00 -10.63
N ALA A 32 -6.97 1.05 -10.82
CA ALA A 32 -7.07 0.25 -12.06
C ALA A 32 -7.28 1.10 -13.33
N ASN A 33 -7.53 2.41 -13.17
CA ASN A 33 -7.66 3.36 -14.28
C ASN A 33 -6.40 4.20 -14.52
N ALA A 34 -5.42 4.16 -13.61
CA ALA A 34 -4.17 4.90 -13.78
C ALA A 34 -3.22 4.13 -14.71
N THR A 35 -2.68 4.79 -15.71
CA THR A 35 -1.64 4.18 -16.54
C THR A 35 -0.33 4.08 -15.75
N PRO A 36 0.58 3.15 -16.12
CA PRO A 36 1.91 3.10 -15.53
C PRO A 36 2.64 4.46 -15.53
N GLU A 37 2.44 5.27 -16.56
CA GLU A 37 3.01 6.62 -16.67
C GLU A 37 2.42 7.61 -15.65
N GLU A 38 1.12 7.53 -15.38
CA GLU A 38 0.45 8.35 -14.37
C GLU A 38 0.93 7.98 -12.96
N VAL A 39 1.10 6.68 -12.70
CA VAL A 39 1.68 6.18 -11.44
C VAL A 39 3.13 6.68 -11.27
N GLU A 40 3.95 6.56 -12.31
CA GLU A 40 5.33 7.07 -12.32
C GLU A 40 5.40 8.58 -12.09
N ALA A 41 4.50 9.36 -12.71
CA ALA A 41 4.43 10.80 -12.53
C ALA A 41 4.08 11.17 -11.08
N ALA A 42 3.07 10.51 -10.49
CA ALA A 42 2.67 10.72 -9.10
C ALA A 42 3.81 10.38 -8.12
N TRP A 43 4.55 9.29 -8.37
CA TRP A 43 5.72 8.94 -7.57
C TRP A 43 6.85 9.96 -7.67
N ARG A 44 7.11 10.53 -8.86
CA ARG A 44 8.12 11.59 -9.03
C ARG A 44 7.75 12.84 -8.24
N GLU A 45 6.49 13.24 -8.26
CA GLU A 45 6.00 14.37 -7.47
C GLU A 45 6.18 14.13 -5.97
N GLU A 46 5.80 12.95 -5.50
CA GLU A 46 5.92 12.58 -4.08
C GLU A 46 7.38 12.50 -3.62
N ILE A 47 8.27 11.92 -4.42
CA ILE A 47 9.72 11.88 -4.13
C ILE A 47 10.27 13.31 -4.01
N ALA A 48 9.94 14.19 -4.97
CA ALA A 48 10.39 15.57 -4.96
C ALA A 48 9.85 16.32 -3.73
N ARG A 49 8.60 16.08 -3.33
CA ARG A 49 8.01 16.65 -2.11
C ARG A 49 8.73 16.17 -0.85
N ARG A 50 9.01 14.87 -0.73
CA ARG A 50 9.73 14.30 0.42
C ARG A 50 11.16 14.81 0.51
N LEU A 51 11.86 14.92 -0.62
CA LEU A 51 13.21 15.46 -0.65
C LEU A 51 13.24 16.90 -0.13
N ARG A 52 12.33 17.76 -0.64
CA ARG A 52 12.19 19.14 -0.13
C ARG A 52 11.90 19.19 1.36
N SER A 53 11.00 18.33 1.85
CA SER A 53 10.70 18.28 3.29
C SER A 53 11.92 17.90 4.14
N ILE A 54 12.84 17.09 3.61
CA ILE A 54 14.11 16.76 4.30
C ILE A 54 15.06 17.96 4.26
N GLU A 55 15.22 18.57 3.08
CA GLU A 55 16.10 19.73 2.87
C GLU A 55 15.67 20.93 3.71
N ASP A 56 14.37 21.19 3.79
CA ASP A 56 13.78 22.29 4.57
C ASP A 56 13.69 21.98 6.07
N GLY A 57 14.07 20.76 6.50
CA GLY A 57 14.04 20.33 7.89
C GLY A 57 12.63 20.16 8.48
N THR A 58 11.59 20.09 7.64
CA THR A 58 10.21 19.89 8.07
C THR A 58 9.82 18.41 8.17
N ALA A 59 10.68 17.52 7.70
CA ALA A 59 10.51 16.07 7.82
C ALA A 59 10.85 15.60 9.24
N GLU A 60 9.98 14.79 9.82
CA GLU A 60 10.30 14.01 11.02
C GLU A 60 11.11 12.78 10.58
N MET A 61 12.39 12.75 10.92
CA MET A 61 13.28 11.62 10.62
C MET A 61 13.31 10.66 11.80
N VAL A 62 13.20 9.36 11.50
CA VAL A 62 13.38 8.28 12.46
C VAL A 62 14.70 7.56 12.23
N ASP A 63 15.27 6.97 13.27
CA ASP A 63 16.52 6.22 13.15
C ASP A 63 16.34 4.96 12.28
N GLY A 64 17.13 4.86 11.21
CA GLY A 64 16.99 3.76 10.24
C GLY A 64 17.38 2.39 10.81
N HIS A 65 18.29 2.34 11.79
CA HIS A 65 18.67 1.09 12.44
C HIS A 65 17.53 0.60 13.34
N GLU A 66 16.90 1.48 14.11
CA GLU A 66 15.74 1.15 14.93
C GLU A 66 14.57 0.62 14.08
N VAL A 67 14.24 1.29 12.98
CA VAL A 67 13.19 0.83 12.05
C VAL A 67 13.53 -0.55 11.49
N SER A 68 14.76 -0.76 11.04
CA SER A 68 15.20 -2.04 10.49
C SER A 68 15.08 -3.19 11.50
N GLN A 69 15.41 -2.94 12.76
CA GLN A 69 15.29 -3.92 13.83
C GLN A 69 13.83 -4.26 14.15
N ARG A 70 12.93 -3.26 14.14
CA ARG A 70 11.48 -3.47 14.32
C ARG A 70 10.89 -4.35 13.22
N ILE A 71 11.20 -4.07 11.95
CA ILE A 71 10.74 -4.87 10.80
C ILE A 71 11.23 -6.32 10.93
N ARG A 72 12.51 -6.52 11.26
CA ARG A 72 13.05 -7.88 11.45
C ARG A 72 12.39 -8.62 12.60
N ALA A 73 12.01 -7.94 13.67
CA ALA A 73 11.30 -8.56 14.79
C ALA A 73 9.87 -8.97 14.41
N GLU A 74 9.19 -8.16 13.60
CA GLU A 74 7.82 -8.40 13.15
C GLU A 74 7.72 -9.51 12.10
N TYR A 75 8.69 -9.60 11.19
CA TYR A 75 8.69 -10.58 10.08
C TYR A 75 9.63 -11.76 10.29
N LYS A 76 10.01 -12.06 11.54
CA LYS A 76 10.71 -13.31 11.87
C LYS A 76 9.77 -14.51 11.65
N SER A 77 9.93 -15.19 10.52
CA SER A 77 9.47 -16.58 10.32
C SER A 77 10.35 -17.56 11.08
#